data_AF-A0A9D1EIA6-F1
#
_entry.id   AF-A0A9D1EIA6-F1
#
_cell.length_a   1.000
_cell.length_b   1.000
_cell.length_c   1.000
_cell.angle_alpha   90.00
_cell.angle_beta   90.00
_cell.angle_gamma   90.00
#
_symmetry.space_group_name_H-M   'P 1'
#
loop_
_entity.id
_entity.type
_entity.pdbx_description
1 polymer ?
#
loop_
_entity_poly.entity_id
_entity_poly.type
_entity_poly.pdbx_seq_one_letter_code
_entity_poly.pdbx_strand_id
1 'polypeptide(L)'
;MKGKYPTEAFALGMILFSAGLKEAFAAGSLMILTAVFAEFLKNLLKPLVPAWSSALCAALAAGSLCASAFLLGFWALGIEMDAGTWSMTFLLGLLAARHVLRAELQAEYGELLWECAVFWGFWVLLAAVREFLATGAVFGSFIVRGSYQSKGFLDPAFGLLGTGLALAFTNGLLKKRGPDAESLLLALPLIIFARPLEMVSLGPLAGLLWTILAPAALFVSCRQTLKFSRTSSSFRGLPTELLTLGFIYMILGLY
;
A
#
# COMPACT_ATOMS: atom_id res chain seq x y z
N MET A 1 -10.81 3.86 19.13
CA MET A 1 -9.59 3.05 19.37
C MET A 1 -8.65 3.21 18.18
N LYS A 2 -7.33 3.13 18.39
CA LYS A 2 -6.33 3.19 17.29
C LYS A 2 -6.29 1.83 16.56
N GLY A 3 -6.12 1.85 15.23
CA GLY A 3 -5.95 0.65 14.41
C GLY A 3 -4.68 -0.10 14.81
N LYS A 4 -4.77 -1.43 14.95
CA LYS A 4 -3.63 -2.29 15.27
C LYS A 4 -2.96 -2.84 14.00
N TYR A 5 -3.65 -2.86 12.86
CA TYR A 5 -3.08 -3.29 11.58
C TYR A 5 -2.08 -2.27 10.97
N PRO A 6 -1.02 -2.73 10.26
CA PRO A 6 0.02 -1.88 9.66
C PRO A 6 -0.50 -1.17 8.40
N THR A 7 -1.21 -0.07 8.62
CA THR A 7 -1.96 0.66 7.59
C THR A 7 -1.12 1.16 6.41
N GLU A 8 0.08 1.68 6.64
CA GLU A 8 0.98 2.16 5.59
C GLU A 8 1.47 1.02 4.68
N ALA A 9 1.82 -0.12 5.29
CA ALA A 9 2.32 -1.27 4.55
C ALA A 9 1.20 -1.92 3.71
N PHE A 10 0.01 -2.09 4.29
CA PHE A 10 -1.15 -2.59 3.55
C PHE A 10 -1.59 -1.64 2.43
N ALA A 11 -1.53 -0.33 2.66
CA ALA A 11 -1.86 0.65 1.65
C ALA A 11 -0.88 0.62 0.47
N LEU A 12 0.42 0.62 0.74
CA LEU A 12 1.44 0.51 -0.32
C LEU A 12 1.31 -0.83 -1.07
N GLY A 13 1.05 -1.93 -0.35
CA GLY A 13 0.89 -3.25 -0.95
C GLY A 13 -0.31 -3.29 -1.88
N MET A 14 -1.43 -2.70 -1.46
CA MET A 14 -2.63 -2.61 -2.27
C MET A 14 -2.41 -1.76 -3.52
N ILE A 15 -1.71 -0.64 -3.44
CA ILE A 15 -1.44 0.20 -4.62
C ILE A 15 -0.59 -0.58 -5.65
N LEU A 16 0.40 -1.34 -5.19
CA LEU A 16 1.31 -2.09 -6.05
C LEU A 16 0.70 -3.37 -6.64
N PHE A 17 -0.10 -4.10 -5.87
CA PHE A 17 -0.60 -5.44 -6.25
C PHE A 17 -2.13 -5.52 -6.21
N SER A 18 -2.82 -4.58 -6.85
CA SER A 18 -4.28 -4.65 -7.03
C SER A 18 -4.73 -4.55 -8.49
N ALA A 19 -3.80 -4.73 -9.44
CA ALA A 19 -4.12 -4.81 -10.85
C ALA A 19 -4.80 -6.16 -11.19
N GLY A 20 -4.31 -7.26 -10.63
CA GLY A 20 -4.94 -8.58 -10.77
C GLY A 20 -5.45 -9.15 -9.45
N LEU A 21 -6.54 -9.93 -9.50
CA LEU A 21 -7.07 -10.63 -8.32
C LEU A 21 -6.09 -11.67 -7.77
N LYS A 22 -5.37 -12.38 -8.66
CA LYS A 22 -4.36 -13.39 -8.29
C LYS A 22 -3.21 -12.76 -7.49
N GLU A 23 -2.74 -11.61 -7.96
CA GLU A 23 -1.71 -10.80 -7.29
C GLU A 23 -2.20 -10.28 -5.95
N ALA A 24 -3.40 -9.70 -5.90
CA ALA A 24 -3.98 -9.15 -4.67
C ALA A 24 -4.18 -10.22 -3.58
N PHE A 25 -4.62 -11.41 -3.98
CA PHE A 25 -4.82 -12.53 -3.06
C PHE A 25 -3.49 -12.98 -2.45
N ALA A 26 -2.47 -13.18 -3.27
CA ALA A 26 -1.15 -13.62 -2.84
C ALA A 26 -0.39 -12.55 -2.04
N ALA A 27 -0.37 -11.31 -2.54
CA ALA A 27 0.29 -10.20 -1.87
C ALA A 27 -0.31 -9.95 -0.47
N GLY A 28 -1.63 -10.00 -0.36
CA GLY A 28 -2.29 -9.79 0.92
C GLY A 28 -2.01 -10.88 1.97
N SER A 29 -1.96 -12.16 1.57
CA SER A 29 -1.60 -13.24 2.49
C SER A 29 -0.14 -13.16 2.94
N LEU A 30 0.77 -12.83 2.02
CA LEU A 30 2.18 -12.59 2.33
C LEU A 30 2.36 -11.37 3.24
N MET A 31 1.57 -10.31 3.07
CA MET A 31 1.58 -9.14 3.95
C MET A 31 1.14 -9.49 5.38
N ILE A 32 0.11 -10.32 5.54
CA ILE A 32 -0.33 -10.81 6.85
C ILE A 32 0.80 -11.61 7.50
N LEU A 33 1.44 -12.51 6.76
CA LEU A 33 2.57 -13.31 7.23
C LEU A 33 3.72 -12.40 7.71
N THR A 34 4.09 -11.39 6.92
CA THR A 34 5.14 -10.43 7.27
C THR A 34 4.81 -9.64 8.53
N ALA A 35 3.56 -9.19 8.69
CA ALA A 35 3.12 -8.45 9.88
C ALA A 35 3.23 -9.30 11.16
N VAL A 36 2.77 -10.56 11.10
CA VAL A 36 2.87 -11.51 12.21
C VAL A 36 4.33 -11.87 12.51
N PHE A 37 5.14 -12.07 11.46
CA PHE A 37 6.56 -12.35 11.61
C PHE A 37 7.31 -11.21 12.29
N ALA A 38 7.01 -9.96 11.92
CA ALA A 38 7.62 -8.79 12.55
C ALA A 38 7.28 -8.71 14.05
N GLU A 39 6.05 -9.05 14.45
CA GLU A 39 5.65 -9.09 15.86
C GLU A 39 6.32 -10.25 16.60
N PHE A 40 6.36 -11.44 16.00
CA PHE A 40 7.06 -12.59 16.55
C PHE A 40 8.55 -12.30 16.80
N LEU A 41 9.24 -11.73 15.80
CA LEU A 41 10.66 -11.43 15.91
C LEU A 41 10.93 -10.34 16.96
N LYS A 42 10.09 -9.30 17.02
CA LYS A 42 10.15 -8.29 18.07
C LYS A 42 10.05 -8.92 19.46
N ASN A 43 9.08 -9.81 19.68
CA ASN A 43 8.87 -10.46 20.96
C ASN A 43 10.03 -11.38 21.34
N LEU A 44 10.64 -12.04 20.36
CA LEU A 44 11.81 -12.90 20.56
C LEU A 44 13.09 -12.11 20.88
N LEU A 45 13.29 -10.94 20.26
CA LEU A 45 14.49 -10.11 20.44
C LEU A 45 14.43 -9.18 21.67
N LYS A 46 13.24 -8.79 22.11
CA LYS A 46 13.02 -7.90 23.27
C LYS A 46 13.74 -8.36 24.55
N PRO A 47 13.80 -9.66 24.92
CA PRO A 47 14.54 -10.11 26.10
C PRO A 47 16.07 -10.19 25.91
N LEU A 48 16.56 -10.21 24.67
CA LEU A 48 17.97 -10.53 24.35
C LEU A 48 18.84 -9.31 24.04
N VAL A 49 18.26 -8.23 23.51
CA VAL A 49 19.03 -7.15 22.89
C VAL A 49 18.45 -5.76 23.26
N PRO A 50 19.29 -4.73 23.49
CA PRO A 50 18.82 -3.36 23.71
C PRO A 50 17.88 -2.87 22.60
N ALA A 51 16.93 -2.01 22.99
CA ALA A 51 15.78 -1.62 22.16
C ALA A 51 16.14 -1.06 20.78
N TRP A 52 17.26 -0.35 20.65
CA TRP A 52 17.66 0.26 19.37
C TRP A 52 18.20 -0.78 18.38
N SER A 53 18.96 -1.76 18.86
CA SER A 53 19.52 -2.82 18.02
C SER A 53 18.46 -3.87 17.66
N SER A 54 17.56 -4.22 18.59
CA SER A 54 16.43 -5.12 18.30
C SER A 54 15.44 -4.50 17.31
N ALA A 55 15.18 -3.19 17.39
CA ALA A 55 14.33 -2.49 16.43
C ALA A 55 14.89 -2.53 14.99
N LEU A 56 16.19 -2.24 14.83
CA LEU A 56 16.84 -2.29 13.52
C LEU A 56 16.92 -3.71 12.97
N CYS A 57 17.24 -4.69 13.82
CA CYS A 57 17.28 -6.09 13.43
C CYS A 57 15.89 -6.57 12.98
N ALA A 58 14.83 -6.23 13.72
CA ALA A 58 13.47 -6.58 13.36
C ALA A 58 13.00 -5.93 12.06
N ALA A 59 13.36 -4.66 11.84
CA ALA A 59 13.04 -3.97 10.60
C ALA A 59 13.73 -4.62 9.39
N LEU A 60 15.05 -4.87 9.48
CA LEU A 60 15.81 -5.48 8.39
C LEU A 60 15.37 -6.92 8.11
N ALA A 61 15.14 -7.71 9.15
CA ALA A 61 14.67 -9.09 9.02
C ALA A 61 13.26 -9.18 8.44
N ALA A 62 12.34 -8.31 8.85
CA ALA A 62 11.00 -8.25 8.27
C ALA A 62 11.04 -7.78 6.81
N GLY A 63 11.87 -6.78 6.48
CA GLY A 63 12.09 -6.32 5.11
C GLY A 63 12.63 -7.42 4.21
N SER A 64 13.70 -8.11 4.64
CA SER A 64 14.34 -9.16 3.84
C SER A 64 13.47 -10.39 3.68
N LEU A 65 12.76 -10.81 4.74
CA LEU A 65 11.80 -11.90 4.68
C LEU A 65 10.64 -11.56 3.75
N CYS A 66 10.09 -10.33 3.84
CA CYS A 66 9.04 -9.87 2.95
C CYS A 66 9.48 -9.95 1.49
N ALA A 67 10.63 -9.34 1.15
CA ALA A 67 11.14 -9.35 -0.22
C ALA A 67 11.41 -10.76 -0.75
N SER A 68 11.93 -11.66 0.09
CA SER A 68 12.20 -13.05 -0.28
C SER A 68 10.92 -13.86 -0.45
N ALA A 69 9.93 -13.67 0.44
CA ALA A 69 8.66 -14.36 0.40
C ALA A 69 7.81 -13.92 -0.80
N PHE A 70 7.84 -12.63 -1.15
CA PHE A 70 7.21 -12.11 -2.37
C PHE A 70 7.85 -12.68 -3.63
N LEU A 71 9.18 -12.73 -3.69
CA LEU A 71 9.89 -13.29 -4.84
C LEU A 71 9.53 -14.77 -5.06
N LEU A 72 9.56 -15.59 -3.99
CA LEU A 72 9.20 -17.01 -4.07
C LEU A 72 7.70 -17.23 -4.34
N GLY A 73 6.84 -16.46 -3.67
CA GLY A 73 5.39 -16.57 -3.81
C GLY A 73 4.90 -16.19 -5.20
N PHE A 74 5.47 -15.14 -5.79
CA PHE A 74 5.11 -14.71 -7.14
C PHE A 74 5.72 -15.61 -8.21
N TRP A 75 6.94 -16.11 -8.00
CA TRP A 75 7.51 -17.13 -8.86
C TRP A 75 6.64 -18.40 -8.92
N ALA A 76 6.14 -18.87 -7.77
CA ALA A 76 5.22 -20.02 -7.72
C ALA A 76 3.89 -19.78 -8.46
N LEU A 77 3.48 -18.53 -8.59
CA LEU A 77 2.28 -18.11 -9.31
C LEU A 77 2.55 -17.78 -10.79
N GLY A 78 3.81 -17.86 -11.25
CA GLY A 78 4.22 -17.49 -12.61
C GLY A 78 4.15 -15.98 -12.87
N ILE A 79 4.26 -15.16 -11.83
CA ILE A 79 4.27 -13.70 -11.92
C ILE A 79 5.73 -13.25 -11.83
N GLU A 80 6.23 -12.58 -12.88
CA GLU A 80 7.59 -12.06 -12.89
C GLU A 80 7.67 -10.77 -12.06
N MET A 81 8.70 -10.67 -11.21
CA MET A 81 8.98 -9.47 -10.44
C MET A 81 10.21 -8.76 -10.99
N ASP A 82 10.02 -7.50 -11.40
CA ASP A 82 11.14 -6.62 -11.70
C ASP A 82 11.88 -6.18 -10.43
N ALA A 83 13.14 -5.80 -10.57
CA ALA A 83 14.00 -5.32 -9.48
C ALA A 83 13.39 -4.10 -8.77
N GLY A 84 12.69 -3.22 -9.51
CA GLY A 84 11.95 -2.11 -8.94
C GLY A 84 10.84 -2.57 -7.98
N THR A 85 9.99 -3.50 -8.44
CA THR A 85 8.88 -4.06 -7.64
C THR A 85 9.41 -4.83 -6.43
N TRP A 86 10.51 -5.57 -6.59
CA TRP A 86 11.19 -6.26 -5.49
C TRP A 86 11.68 -5.28 -4.41
N SER A 87 12.30 -4.16 -4.80
CA SER A 87 12.72 -3.13 -3.85
C SER A 87 11.55 -2.52 -3.06
N MET A 88 10.39 -2.37 -3.70
CA MET A 88 9.17 -1.91 -3.03
C MET A 88 8.63 -2.93 -2.04
N THR A 89 8.77 -4.24 -2.30
CA THR A 89 8.42 -5.28 -1.32
C THR A 89 9.32 -5.31 -0.09
N PHE A 90 10.57 -4.89 -0.21
CA PHE A 90 11.45 -4.66 0.94
C PHE A 90 10.97 -3.47 1.78
N LEU A 91 10.61 -2.36 1.13
CA LEU A 91 10.01 -1.19 1.80
C LEU A 91 8.68 -1.53 2.50
N LEU A 92 7.85 -2.40 1.90
CA LEU A 92 6.63 -2.91 2.54
C LEU A 92 6.92 -3.58 3.87
N GLY A 93 7.91 -4.48 3.91
CA GLY A 93 8.30 -5.16 5.15
C GLY A 93 8.86 -4.20 6.21
N LEU A 94 9.60 -3.17 5.79
CA LEU A 94 10.08 -2.12 6.70
C LEU A 94 8.93 -1.29 7.30
N LEU A 95 7.93 -0.90 6.50
CA LEU A 95 6.76 -0.18 6.98
C LEU A 95 5.94 -1.04 7.95
N ALA A 96 5.79 -2.33 7.66
CA ALA A 96 5.11 -3.27 8.55
C ALA A 96 5.83 -3.38 9.91
N ALA A 97 7.15 -3.58 9.89
CA ALA A 97 7.95 -3.66 11.11
C ALA A 97 7.93 -2.36 11.91
N ARG A 98 8.03 -1.21 11.25
CA ARG A 98 7.93 0.11 11.90
C ARG A 98 6.62 0.27 12.67
N HIS A 99 5.50 -0.13 12.06
CA HIS A 99 4.20 -0.07 12.74
C HIS A 99 4.16 -0.98 13.96
N VAL A 100 4.61 -2.24 13.83
CA VAL A 100 4.69 -3.20 14.94
C VAL A 100 5.59 -2.70 16.08
N LEU A 101 6.69 -2.02 15.75
CA LEU A 101 7.61 -1.44 16.73
C LEU A 101 6.93 -0.29 17.49
N ARG A 102 6.22 0.63 16.80
CA ARG A 102 5.53 1.77 17.40
C ARG A 102 4.25 1.41 18.15
N ALA A 103 3.52 0.39 17.70
CA ALA A 103 2.19 0.06 18.23
C ALA A 103 2.21 -0.71 19.56
N GLU A 104 3.40 -1.13 20.05
CA GLU A 104 3.56 -1.93 21.28
C GLU A 104 2.51 -3.05 21.43
N LEU A 105 2.26 -3.79 20.34
CA LEU A 105 1.36 -4.93 20.34
C LEU A 105 1.82 -5.95 21.40
N GLN A 106 0.97 -6.24 22.38
CA GLN A 106 1.25 -7.16 23.49
C GLN A 106 0.89 -8.60 23.10
N ALA A 107 1.38 -9.10 21.95
CA ALA A 107 1.12 -10.45 21.47
C ALA A 107 -0.37 -10.77 21.23
N GLU A 108 -1.17 -9.76 20.89
CA GLU A 108 -2.59 -9.91 20.53
C GLU A 108 -2.75 -10.35 19.07
N TYR A 109 -2.14 -11.50 18.73
CA TYR A 109 -2.10 -12.02 17.36
C TYR A 109 -3.49 -12.21 16.75
N GLY A 110 -4.49 -12.57 17.56
CA GLY A 110 -5.87 -12.74 17.09
C GLY A 110 -6.49 -11.44 16.57
N GLU A 111 -6.28 -10.33 17.27
CA GLU A 111 -6.78 -9.03 16.82
C GLU A 111 -5.99 -8.51 15.61
N LEU A 112 -4.68 -8.72 15.59
CA LEU A 112 -3.84 -8.36 14.45
C LEU A 112 -4.30 -9.12 13.18
N LEU A 113 -4.46 -10.45 13.28
CA LEU A 113 -4.91 -11.28 12.18
C LEU A 113 -6.31 -10.87 11.69
N TRP A 114 -7.23 -10.62 12.61
CA TRP A 114 -8.59 -10.18 12.28
C TRP A 114 -8.60 -8.84 11.52
N GLU A 115 -7.92 -7.82 12.05
CA GLU A 115 -7.88 -6.51 11.40
C GLU A 115 -7.20 -6.55 10.03
N CYS A 116 -6.10 -7.32 9.91
CA CYS A 116 -5.43 -7.50 8.62
C CYS A 116 -6.30 -8.28 7.63
N ALA A 117 -7.02 -9.32 8.08
CA ALA A 117 -7.92 -10.10 7.23
C ALA A 117 -9.09 -9.27 6.70
N VAL A 118 -9.65 -8.37 7.52
CA VAL A 118 -10.69 -7.42 7.07
C VAL A 118 -10.16 -6.52 5.98
N PHE A 119 -8.96 -5.94 6.14
CA PHE A 119 -8.33 -5.12 5.09
C PHE A 119 -8.07 -5.92 3.82
N TRP A 120 -7.51 -7.11 3.96
CA TRP A 120 -7.25 -8.02 2.85
C TRP A 120 -8.53 -8.39 2.09
N GLY A 121 -9.65 -8.62 2.78
CA GLY A 121 -10.94 -8.87 2.15
C GLY A 121 -11.40 -7.73 1.24
N PHE A 122 -11.28 -6.48 1.70
CA PHE A 122 -11.60 -5.30 0.85
C PHE A 122 -10.62 -5.13 -0.31
N TRP A 123 -9.34 -5.44 -0.10
CA TRP A 123 -8.34 -5.43 -1.15
C TRP A 123 -8.69 -6.43 -2.27
N VAL A 124 -8.97 -7.68 -1.93
CA VAL A 124 -9.37 -8.72 -2.88
C VAL A 124 -10.63 -8.32 -3.64
N LEU A 125 -11.64 -7.78 -2.95
CA LEU A 125 -12.89 -7.33 -3.57
C LEU A 125 -12.64 -6.21 -4.58
N LEU A 126 -11.88 -5.19 -4.20
CA LEU A 126 -11.59 -4.06 -5.09
C LEU A 126 -10.68 -4.47 -6.25
N ALA A 127 -9.75 -5.39 -6.05
CA ALA A 127 -8.95 -5.96 -7.14
C ALA A 127 -9.84 -6.72 -8.14
N ALA A 128 -10.81 -7.51 -7.67
CA ALA A 128 -11.76 -8.19 -8.55
C ALA A 128 -12.58 -7.20 -9.38
N VAL A 129 -13.06 -6.11 -8.77
CA VAL A 129 -13.79 -5.05 -9.49
C VAL A 129 -12.90 -4.37 -10.52
N ARG A 130 -11.65 -4.04 -10.16
CA ARG A 130 -10.69 -3.40 -11.09
C ARG A 130 -10.34 -4.30 -12.26
N GLU A 131 -10.06 -5.59 -12.01
CA GLU A 131 -9.75 -6.57 -13.05
C GLU A 131 -10.94 -6.74 -14.02
N PHE A 132 -12.16 -6.82 -13.47
CA PHE A 132 -13.39 -6.95 -14.24
C PHE A 132 -13.67 -5.71 -15.10
N LEU A 133 -13.51 -4.50 -14.54
CA LEU A 133 -13.71 -3.25 -15.29
C LEU A 133 -12.62 -3.05 -16.36
N ALA A 134 -11.42 -3.57 -16.15
CA ALA A 134 -10.33 -3.43 -17.10
C ALA A 134 -10.41 -4.40 -18.28
N THR A 135 -10.72 -5.66 -18.00
CA THR A 135 -10.53 -6.76 -18.96
C THR A 135 -11.79 -7.62 -19.16
N GLY A 136 -12.79 -7.48 -18.30
CA GLY A 136 -13.94 -8.38 -18.26
C GLY A 136 -13.64 -9.77 -17.70
N ALA A 137 -12.43 -9.97 -17.18
CA ALA A 137 -12.00 -11.18 -16.53
C ALA A 137 -12.02 -11.04 -15.01
N VAL A 138 -12.15 -12.17 -14.34
CA VAL A 138 -11.87 -12.31 -12.91
C VAL A 138 -10.96 -13.51 -12.76
N PHE A 139 -9.82 -13.33 -12.08
CA PHE A 139 -8.83 -14.40 -11.90
C PHE A 139 -8.26 -14.93 -13.24
N GLY A 140 -8.09 -14.03 -14.22
CA GLY A 140 -7.65 -14.38 -15.58
C GLY A 140 -8.69 -15.15 -16.40
N SER A 141 -9.85 -15.47 -15.83
CA SER A 141 -10.95 -16.14 -16.53
C SER A 141 -11.90 -15.09 -17.08
N PHE A 142 -12.02 -15.05 -18.40
CA PHE A 142 -12.86 -14.10 -19.10
C PHE A 142 -14.35 -14.40 -18.85
N ILE A 143 -15.13 -13.39 -18.43
CA ILE A 143 -16.56 -13.54 -18.14
C ILE A 143 -17.40 -12.83 -19.20
N VAL A 144 -17.20 -11.51 -19.38
CA VAL A 144 -18.07 -10.67 -20.23
C VAL A 144 -17.23 -9.61 -20.96
N ARG A 145 -17.58 -9.33 -22.22
CA ARG A 145 -17.03 -8.20 -23.01
C ARG A 145 -18.05 -7.06 -22.98
N GLY A 146 -17.66 -5.95 -22.36
CA GLY A 146 -18.47 -4.73 -22.30
C GLY A 146 -17.77 -3.57 -23.01
N SER A 147 -18.54 -2.69 -23.65
CA SER A 147 -18.01 -1.49 -24.33
C SER A 147 -17.41 -0.44 -23.37
N TYR A 148 -17.69 -0.58 -22.08
CA TYR A 148 -17.20 0.29 -21.00
C TYR A 148 -15.86 -0.17 -20.40
N GLN A 149 -15.29 -1.29 -20.86
CA GLN A 149 -14.05 -1.83 -20.30
C GLN A 149 -12.84 -1.03 -20.78
N SER A 150 -11.95 -0.66 -19.86
CA SER A 150 -10.76 0.13 -20.16
C SER A 150 -9.56 -0.30 -19.34
N LYS A 151 -8.43 -0.52 -20.00
CA LYS A 151 -7.16 -0.82 -19.31
C LYS A 151 -6.75 0.25 -18.32
N GLY A 152 -7.22 1.50 -18.48
CA GLY A 152 -6.95 2.58 -17.53
C GLY A 152 -7.40 2.28 -16.09
N PHE A 153 -8.36 1.37 -15.88
CA PHE A 153 -8.74 0.95 -14.52
C PHE A 153 -7.62 0.19 -13.78
N LEU A 154 -6.60 -0.31 -14.48
CA LEU A 154 -5.42 -0.94 -13.89
C LEU A 154 -4.35 0.06 -13.49
N ASP A 155 -4.47 1.32 -13.89
CA ASP A 155 -3.46 2.34 -13.62
C ASP A 155 -3.30 2.64 -12.12
N PRO A 156 -2.11 3.10 -11.68
CA PRO A 156 -1.84 3.42 -10.27
C PRO A 156 -2.83 4.41 -9.65
N ALA A 157 -3.43 5.30 -10.45
CA ALA A 157 -4.46 6.24 -10.01
C ALA A 157 -5.68 5.52 -9.40
N PHE A 158 -6.19 4.47 -10.07
CA PHE A 158 -7.30 3.67 -9.54
C PHE A 158 -6.86 2.77 -8.38
N GLY A 159 -5.59 2.36 -8.33
CA GLY A 159 -5.01 1.68 -7.17
C GLY A 159 -5.00 2.57 -5.93
N LEU A 160 -4.63 3.85 -6.08
CA LEU A 160 -4.68 4.86 -5.02
C LEU A 160 -6.10 5.12 -4.54
N LEU A 161 -7.04 5.30 -5.46
CA LEU A 161 -8.45 5.49 -5.13
C LEU A 161 -9.03 4.28 -4.40
N GLY A 162 -8.79 3.08 -4.94
CA GLY A 162 -9.22 1.82 -4.33
C GLY A 162 -8.63 1.63 -2.93
N THR A 163 -7.37 1.96 -2.73
CA THR A 163 -6.72 1.87 -1.42
C THR A 163 -7.31 2.85 -0.41
N GLY A 164 -7.57 4.09 -0.83
CA GLY A 164 -8.25 5.09 0.00
C GLY A 164 -9.65 4.61 0.44
N LEU A 165 -10.41 4.01 -0.46
CA LEU A 165 -11.72 3.42 -0.16
C LEU A 165 -11.62 2.20 0.75
N ALA A 166 -10.70 1.27 0.48
CA ALA A 166 -10.48 0.08 1.30
C ALA A 166 -10.17 0.47 2.76
N LEU A 167 -9.26 1.44 2.97
CA LEU A 167 -8.96 1.95 4.30
C LEU A 167 -10.16 2.65 4.96
N ALA A 168 -10.94 3.41 4.20
CA ALA A 168 -12.13 4.05 4.76
C ALA A 168 -13.17 3.03 5.21
N PHE A 169 -13.38 1.97 4.41
CA PHE A 169 -14.30 0.88 4.74
C PHE A 169 -13.81 0.05 5.93
N THR A 170 -12.52 -0.27 6.01
CA THR A 170 -11.95 -1.02 7.14
C THR A 170 -12.06 -0.21 8.43
N ASN A 171 -11.73 1.08 8.39
CA ASN A 171 -11.86 1.98 9.54
C ASN A 171 -13.34 2.15 9.96
N GLY A 172 -14.25 2.22 8.99
CA GLY A 172 -15.70 2.24 9.21
C GLY A 172 -16.21 0.98 9.91
N LEU A 173 -15.85 -0.19 9.39
CA LEU A 173 -16.28 -1.49 9.92
C LEU A 173 -15.70 -1.75 11.32
N LEU A 174 -14.41 -1.45 11.51
CA LEU A 174 -13.74 -1.63 12.80
C LEU A 174 -14.08 -0.52 13.81
N LYS A 175 -14.83 0.52 13.40
CA LYS A 175 -15.14 1.73 14.19
C LYS A 175 -13.90 2.38 14.80
N LYS A 176 -12.77 2.32 14.09
CA LYS A 176 -11.49 2.87 14.52
C LYS A 176 -11.26 4.22 13.84
N ARG A 177 -10.59 5.13 14.56
CA ARG A 177 -10.21 6.43 13.98
C ARG A 177 -9.08 6.20 12.98
N GLY A 178 -9.09 6.98 11.90
CA GLY A 178 -8.00 7.01 10.93
C GLY A 178 -6.64 7.03 11.65
N PRO A 179 -5.68 6.17 11.26
CA PRO A 179 -4.39 6.11 11.94
C PRO A 179 -3.66 7.44 11.80
N ASP A 180 -2.86 7.80 12.81
CA ASP A 180 -1.79 8.81 12.71
C ASP A 180 -0.65 8.25 11.81
N ALA A 181 -0.99 7.82 10.60
CA ALA A 181 -0.05 7.30 9.61
C ALA A 181 0.63 8.48 8.90
N GLU A 182 1.94 8.35 8.72
CA GLU A 182 2.77 9.33 8.03
C GLU A 182 2.64 9.09 6.52
N SER A 183 1.58 9.63 5.92
CA SER A 183 1.29 9.52 4.49
C SER A 183 2.41 9.95 3.55
N LEU A 184 3.31 10.84 3.99
CA LEU A 184 4.49 11.22 3.21
C LEU A 184 5.46 10.06 3.00
N LEU A 185 5.59 9.16 3.98
CA LEU A 185 6.48 8.01 3.87
C LEU A 185 5.95 6.96 2.91
N LEU A 186 4.65 6.96 2.65
CA LEU A 186 4.04 6.14 1.62
C LEU A 186 4.04 6.85 0.25
N ALA A 187 3.68 8.14 0.23
CA ALA A 187 3.54 8.90 -1.01
C ALA A 187 4.87 9.11 -1.74
N LEU A 188 5.97 9.37 -1.02
CA LEU A 188 7.26 9.65 -1.64
C LEU A 188 7.83 8.44 -2.42
N PRO A 189 7.95 7.22 -1.84
CA PRO A 189 8.36 6.04 -2.60
C PRO A 189 7.47 5.78 -3.80
N LEU A 190 6.15 5.98 -3.64
CA LEU A 190 5.20 5.78 -4.74
C LEU A 190 5.42 6.78 -5.89
N ILE A 191 5.61 8.07 -5.60
CA ILE A 191 5.88 9.10 -6.60
C ILE A 191 7.18 8.81 -7.36
N ILE A 192 8.21 8.32 -6.67
CA ILE A 192 9.49 7.96 -7.30
C ILE A 192 9.34 6.74 -8.22
N PHE A 193 8.51 5.76 -7.81
CA PHE A 193 8.33 4.49 -8.50
C PHE A 193 7.33 4.58 -9.67
N ALA A 194 6.11 5.05 -9.40
CA ALA A 194 4.99 5.02 -10.34
C ALA A 194 4.92 6.25 -11.26
N ARG A 195 5.77 7.26 -11.04
CA ARG A 195 5.99 8.47 -11.86
C ARG A 195 4.78 8.88 -12.71
N PRO A 196 3.88 9.73 -12.19
CA PRO A 196 2.63 10.05 -12.87
C PRO A 196 2.78 10.92 -14.13
N LEU A 197 3.99 11.35 -14.47
CA LEU A 197 4.29 12.21 -15.62
C LEU A 197 5.68 11.86 -16.15
N GLU A 198 5.86 11.96 -17.47
CA GLU A 198 7.17 11.89 -18.13
C GLU A 198 7.43 13.19 -18.91
N MET A 199 8.35 14.02 -18.41
CA MET A 199 8.76 15.24 -19.13
C MET A 199 9.96 14.95 -20.01
N VAL A 200 9.70 14.61 -21.27
CA VAL A 200 10.73 14.34 -22.30
C VAL A 200 11.39 15.62 -22.82
N SER A 201 10.71 16.77 -22.70
CA SER A 201 11.15 18.07 -23.23
C SER A 201 12.28 18.73 -22.41
N LEU A 202 12.39 18.40 -21.14
CA LEU A 202 13.48 18.82 -20.27
C LEU A 202 14.56 17.74 -20.31
N GLY A 203 15.83 18.11 -20.45
CA GLY A 203 16.94 17.15 -20.48
C GLY A 203 16.87 16.12 -19.34
N PRO A 204 17.52 14.94 -19.48
CA PRO A 204 17.19 13.73 -18.73
C PRO A 204 17.16 13.90 -17.20
N LEU A 205 18.06 14.73 -16.64
CA LEU A 205 18.11 15.00 -15.21
C LEU A 205 17.04 16.00 -14.75
N ALA A 206 16.80 17.06 -15.52
CA ALA A 206 15.82 18.10 -15.18
C ALA A 206 14.38 17.57 -15.33
N GLY A 207 14.13 16.75 -16.36
CA GLY A 207 12.87 16.03 -16.54
C GLY A 207 12.60 15.11 -15.35
N LEU A 208 13.57 14.29 -14.96
CA LEU A 208 13.41 13.36 -13.81
C LEU A 208 13.13 14.11 -12.50
N LEU A 209 13.87 15.19 -12.21
CA LEU A 209 13.62 16.00 -11.02
C LEU A 209 12.21 16.60 -11.02
N TRP A 210 11.75 17.11 -12.17
CA TRP A 210 10.43 17.70 -12.28
C TRP A 210 9.30 16.67 -12.10
N THR A 211 9.45 15.48 -12.68
CA THR A 211 8.46 14.39 -12.55
C THR A 211 8.24 13.92 -11.11
N ILE A 212 9.22 14.15 -10.22
CA ILE A 212 9.11 13.84 -8.80
C ILE A 212 8.64 15.07 -8.00
N LEU A 213 9.23 16.25 -8.26
CA LEU A 213 8.95 17.46 -7.50
C LEU A 213 7.53 17.98 -7.70
N ALA A 214 7.00 17.96 -8.92
CA ALA A 214 5.68 18.50 -9.20
C ALA A 214 4.54 17.71 -8.48
N PRO A 215 4.46 16.37 -8.57
CA PRO A 215 3.46 15.61 -7.80
C PRO A 215 3.67 15.74 -6.29
N ALA A 216 4.92 15.77 -5.81
CA ALA A 216 5.21 15.90 -4.38
C ALA A 216 4.76 17.27 -3.85
N ALA A 217 5.02 18.36 -4.57
CA ALA A 217 4.59 19.70 -4.20
C ALA A 217 3.06 19.83 -4.18
N LEU A 218 2.36 19.29 -5.20
CA LEU A 218 0.91 19.24 -5.24
C LEU A 218 0.33 18.45 -4.06
N PHE A 219 0.91 17.27 -3.78
CA PHE A 219 0.46 16.44 -2.66
C PHE A 219 0.65 17.15 -1.31
N VAL A 220 1.80 17.79 -1.08
CA VAL A 220 2.05 18.57 0.15
C VAL A 220 1.08 19.74 0.26
N SER A 221 0.81 20.44 -0.84
CA SER A 221 -0.14 21.55 -0.88
C SER A 221 -1.56 21.08 -0.50
N CYS A 222 -2.08 20.05 -1.17
CA CYS A 222 -3.40 19.52 -0.86
C CYS A 222 -3.49 18.98 0.57
N ARG A 223 -2.44 18.32 1.06
CA ARG A 223 -2.36 17.81 2.43
C ARG A 223 -2.50 18.93 3.46
N GLN A 224 -1.87 20.08 3.24
CA GLN A 224 -2.00 21.22 4.15
C GLN A 224 -3.44 21.74 4.20
N THR A 225 -4.12 21.79 3.05
CA THR A 225 -5.52 22.21 2.97
C THR A 225 -6.49 21.19 3.60
N LEU A 226 -6.22 19.89 3.42
CA LEU A 226 -7.05 18.80 3.97
C LEU A 226 -7.09 18.78 5.50
N LYS A 227 -6.09 19.35 6.19
CA LYS A 227 -6.10 19.49 7.66
C LYS A 227 -7.31 20.29 8.17
N PHE A 228 -7.85 21.19 7.35
CA PHE A 228 -9.01 22.02 7.68
C PHE A 228 -10.34 21.42 7.22
N SER A 229 -10.32 20.27 6.55
CA SER A 229 -11.53 19.62 6.05
C SER A 229 -12.34 18.95 7.17
N ARG A 230 -13.67 19.07 7.10
CA ARG A 230 -14.60 18.37 8.00
C ARG A 230 -14.93 16.99 7.46
N THR A 231 -13.96 16.08 7.52
CA THR A 231 -14.14 14.67 7.10
C THR A 231 -14.64 13.81 8.25
N SER A 232 -15.42 12.77 7.92
CA SER A 232 -15.87 11.79 8.92
C SER A 232 -14.68 11.01 9.48
N SER A 233 -14.82 10.44 10.67
CA SER A 233 -13.72 9.77 11.39
C SER A 233 -13.06 8.62 10.61
N SER A 234 -13.80 8.00 9.68
CA SER A 234 -13.35 6.88 8.85
C SER A 234 -12.53 7.32 7.64
N PHE A 235 -12.80 8.52 7.10
CA PHE A 235 -12.10 9.08 5.94
C PHE A 235 -10.90 9.95 6.34
N ARG A 236 -10.84 10.40 7.60
CA ARG A 236 -9.80 11.31 8.07
C ARG A 236 -8.40 10.70 8.02
N GLY A 237 -7.42 11.49 7.52
CA GLY A 237 -6.00 11.14 7.50
C GLY A 237 -5.59 10.43 6.20
N LEU A 238 -4.90 9.29 6.34
CA LEU A 238 -4.37 8.51 5.22
C LEU A 238 -5.39 8.20 4.11
N PRO A 239 -6.67 7.83 4.38
CA PRO A 239 -7.64 7.56 3.32
C PRO A 239 -7.89 8.77 2.42
N THR A 240 -8.15 9.95 3.00
CA THR A 240 -8.33 11.20 2.24
C THR A 240 -7.10 11.63 1.46
N GLU A 241 -5.92 11.43 2.04
CA GLU A 241 -4.66 11.78 1.39
C GLU A 241 -4.39 10.86 0.18
N LEU A 242 -4.67 9.56 0.29
CA LEU A 242 -4.55 8.61 -0.83
C LEU A 242 -5.56 8.86 -1.96
N LEU A 243 -6.81 9.19 -1.61
CA LEU A 243 -7.80 9.59 -2.61
C LEU A 243 -7.32 10.82 -3.40
N THR A 244 -6.77 11.80 -2.68
CA THR A 244 -6.22 13.02 -3.28
C THR A 244 -5.03 12.72 -4.18
N LEU A 245 -4.12 11.85 -3.75
CA LEU A 245 -2.99 11.41 -4.57
C LEU A 245 -3.49 10.69 -5.83
N GLY A 246 -4.54 9.87 -5.73
CA GLY A 246 -5.18 9.24 -6.89
C GLY A 246 -5.72 10.26 -7.90
N PHE A 247 -6.37 11.32 -7.43
CA PHE A 247 -6.81 12.42 -8.31
C PHE A 247 -5.65 13.18 -8.93
N ILE A 248 -4.57 13.46 -8.18
CA ILE A 248 -3.36 14.10 -8.71
C ILE A 248 -2.77 13.24 -9.84
N TYR A 249 -2.69 11.92 -9.63
CA TYR A 249 -2.19 10.98 -10.65
C TYR A 249 -3.08 10.95 -11.88
N MET A 250 -4.40 11.00 -11.72
CA MET A 250 -5.33 11.03 -12.84
C MET A 250 -5.22 12.33 -13.64
N ILE A 251 -5.00 13.48 -12.98
CA ILE A 251 -4.84 14.78 -13.66
C ILE A 251 -3.50 14.83 -14.39
N LEU A 252 -2.41 14.40 -13.72
CA LEU A 252 -1.08 14.46 -14.30
C LEU A 252 -0.86 13.40 -15.39
N GLY A 253 -1.45 12.21 -15.25
CA GLY A 253 -1.34 11.14 -16.25
C GLY A 253 -2.08 11.41 -17.57
N LEU A 254 -2.79 12.53 -17.69
CA LEU A 254 -3.36 13.01 -18.95
C LEU A 254 -2.34 13.77 -19.81
N TYR A 255 -1.20 14.17 -19.25
CA TYR A 255 -0.17 15.00 -19.88
C TYR A 255 1.13 14.22 -20.11
#